data_AF-A0A965NZX9-F1
#
_entry.id   AF-A0A965NZX9-F1
#
_cell.length_a   1.000
_cell.length_b   1.000
_cell.length_c   1.000
_cell.angle_alpha   90.00
_cell.angle_beta   90.00
_cell.angle_gamma   90.00
#
_symmetry.space_group_name_H-M   'P 1'
#
loop_
_entity.id
_entity.type
_entity.pdbx_description
1 polymer ?
#
loop_
_entity_poly.entity_id
_entity_poly.type
_entity_poly.pdbx_seq_one_letter_code
_entity_poly.pdbx_strand_id
1 'polypeptide(L)'
;MKSKGNKVKKGDVYLMSTGSSVFYIRSQQELDALYEDDRRRGDTLDSAGEPRIHNRQGRIHFTEPTTVMVVGLTGAQWGSWYNKPVGLVRAVVTSGPSLGREVTVTKAALLASVQSHG
;
A
#
# COMPACT_ATOMS: atom_id res chain seq x y z
N MET A 1 17.40 24.23 -13.15
CA MET A 1 17.55 22.77 -13.37
C MET A 1 16.20 22.10 -13.11
N LYS A 2 15.56 21.53 -14.13
CA LYS A 2 14.34 20.72 -13.93
C LYS A 2 14.80 19.42 -13.25
N SER A 3 14.30 19.12 -12.05
CA SER A 3 14.51 17.78 -11.48
C SER A 3 13.94 16.79 -12.51
N LYS A 4 14.76 15.85 -12.99
CA LYS A 4 14.24 14.69 -13.72
C LYS A 4 13.35 13.98 -12.71
N GLY A 5 12.03 14.21 -12.79
CA GLY A 5 11.08 13.68 -11.83
C GLY A 5 11.31 12.19 -11.73
N ASN A 6 11.81 11.74 -10.58
CA ASN A 6 12.16 10.35 -10.39
C ASN A 6 10.86 9.55 -10.55
N LYS A 7 10.76 8.73 -11.60
CA LYS A 7 9.54 7.99 -11.92
C LYS A 7 9.69 6.62 -11.28
N VAL A 8 8.84 6.29 -10.32
CA VAL A 8 8.69 4.93 -9.79
C VAL A 8 8.27 3.99 -10.92
N LYS A 9 9.00 2.89 -11.08
CA LYS A 9 8.77 1.82 -12.07
C LYS A 9 8.60 0.47 -11.40
N LYS A 10 7.97 -0.46 -12.11
CA LYS A 10 7.95 -1.87 -11.71
C LYS A 10 9.39 -2.41 -11.72
N GLY A 11 9.76 -3.15 -10.67
CA GLY A 11 11.11 -3.65 -10.45
C GLY A 11 12.01 -2.69 -9.67
N ASP A 12 11.62 -1.41 -9.49
CA ASP A 12 12.41 -0.49 -8.66
C ASP A 12 12.40 -0.98 -7.21
N VAL A 13 13.58 -0.92 -6.60
CA VAL A 13 13.81 -1.31 -5.23
C VAL A 13 14.08 -0.07 -4.40
N TYR A 14 13.43 0.04 -3.24
CA TYR A 14 13.52 1.19 -2.36
C TYR A 14 13.85 0.74 -0.94
N LEU A 15 14.82 1.41 -0.31
CA LEU A 15 15.14 1.23 1.09
C LEU A 15 14.30 2.20 1.93
N MET A 16 13.25 1.67 2.55
CA MET A 16 12.35 2.41 3.43
C MET A 16 12.98 2.60 4.80
N SER A 17 12.91 3.81 5.35
CA SER A 17 13.42 4.11 6.69
C SER A 17 12.54 3.50 7.78
N THR A 18 13.12 3.33 8.97
CA THR A 18 12.38 3.02 10.20
C THR A 18 11.24 4.02 10.41
N GLY A 19 10.07 3.52 10.84
CA GLY A 19 8.84 4.28 11.03
C GLY A 19 8.02 4.49 9.75
N SER A 20 8.55 4.13 8.58
CA SER A 20 7.79 4.15 7.32
C SER A 20 6.53 3.29 7.45
N SER A 21 5.40 3.88 7.09
CA SER A 21 4.10 3.23 7.16
C SER A 21 3.70 2.66 5.82
N VAL A 22 3.36 1.38 5.81
CA VAL A 22 2.79 0.73 4.62
C VAL A 22 1.50 0.02 4.98
N PHE A 23 0.62 -0.08 3.99
CA PHE A 23 -0.71 -0.67 4.14
C PHE A 23 -0.71 -2.06 3.53
N TYR A 24 -1.45 -2.99 4.12
CA TYR A 24 -1.57 -4.33 3.55
C TYR A 24 -2.99 -4.87 3.69
N ILE A 25 -3.39 -5.66 2.71
CA ILE A 25 -4.57 -6.53 2.82
C ILE A 25 -4.09 -7.75 3.61
N ARG A 26 -4.81 -8.09 4.68
CA ARG A 26 -4.38 -9.15 5.59
C ARG A 26 -4.40 -10.54 4.91
N SER A 27 -5.35 -10.80 4.00
CA SER A 27 -5.43 -11.97 3.08
C SER A 27 -6.58 -11.82 2.04
N GLN A 28 -6.61 -12.65 0.98
CA GLN A 28 -7.73 -12.72 0.03
C GLN A 28 -9.02 -13.19 0.72
N GLN A 29 -8.91 -14.16 1.63
CA GLN A 29 -10.02 -14.63 2.44
C GLN A 29 -10.57 -13.51 3.35
N GLU A 30 -9.70 -12.64 3.89
CA GLU A 30 -10.14 -11.45 4.63
C GLU A 30 -10.77 -10.40 3.72
N LEU A 31 -10.31 -10.26 2.47
CA LEU A 31 -10.95 -9.38 1.49
C LEU A 31 -12.36 -9.88 1.13
N ASP A 32 -12.50 -11.17 0.86
CA ASP A 32 -13.79 -11.80 0.53
C ASP A 32 -14.74 -11.82 1.73
N ALA A 33 -14.23 -12.10 2.94
CA ALA A 33 -14.99 -11.99 4.18
C ALA A 33 -15.42 -10.55 4.46
N LEU A 34 -14.62 -9.55 4.09
CA LEU A 34 -14.98 -8.14 4.17
C LEU A 34 -16.16 -7.83 3.25
N TYR A 35 -16.08 -8.22 1.98
CA TYR A 35 -17.17 -8.04 1.04
C TYR A 35 -18.46 -8.71 1.52
N GLU A 36 -18.35 -9.90 2.11
CA GLU A 36 -19.50 -10.68 2.56
C GLU A 36 -20.09 -10.18 3.90
N ASP A 37 -19.28 -9.73 4.85
CA ASP A 37 -19.76 -9.13 6.11
C ASP A 37 -20.43 -7.77 5.85
N ASP A 38 -19.86 -6.96 4.97
CA ASP A 38 -20.44 -5.69 4.52
C ASP A 38 -21.79 -5.93 3.82
N ARG A 39 -21.86 -6.91 2.91
CA ARG A 39 -23.10 -7.31 2.21
C ARG A 39 -24.19 -7.75 3.18
N ARG A 40 -23.85 -8.46 4.26
CA ARG A 40 -24.83 -8.94 5.26
C ARG A 40 -25.32 -7.86 6.21
N ARG A 41 -24.49 -6.88 6.54
CA ARG A 41 -24.83 -5.80 7.50
C ARG A 41 -25.51 -4.60 6.87
N GLY A 42 -25.49 -4.49 5.53
CA GLY A 42 -26.01 -3.30 4.83
C GLY A 42 -25.12 -2.06 4.97
N ASP A 43 -23.95 -2.22 5.58
CA ASP A 43 -22.96 -1.17 5.85
C ASP A 43 -21.87 -1.10 4.75
N THR A 44 -22.14 -1.67 3.57
CA THR A 44 -21.23 -1.63 2.41
C THR A 44 -20.78 -0.23 2.06
N LEU A 45 -21.63 0.76 2.34
CA LEU A 45 -21.42 2.15 1.97
C LEU A 45 -21.41 3.05 3.21
N ASP A 46 -20.59 4.09 3.21
CA ASP A 46 -20.71 5.18 4.17
C ASP A 46 -21.96 6.04 3.88
N SER A 47 -22.17 7.08 4.69
CA SER A 47 -23.30 8.00 4.50
C SER A 47 -23.27 8.77 3.16
N ALA A 48 -22.16 8.70 2.42
CA ALA A 48 -22.00 9.29 1.09
C ALA A 48 -22.16 8.26 -0.05
N GLY A 49 -22.43 6.99 0.27
CA GLY A 49 -22.60 5.95 -0.75
C GLY A 49 -21.30 5.28 -1.19
N GLU A 50 -20.23 5.36 -0.39
CA GLU A 50 -18.88 4.88 -0.77
C GLU A 50 -18.38 3.67 0.05
N PRO A 51 -17.59 2.73 -0.53
CA PRO A 51 -17.18 1.50 0.17
C PRO A 51 -16.34 1.68 1.45
N ARG A 52 -16.73 1.03 2.56
CA ARG A 52 -16.06 1.14 3.90
C ARG A 52 -14.77 0.32 4.10
N ILE A 53 -14.25 -0.32 3.05
CA ILE A 53 -13.06 -1.21 3.05
C ILE A 53 -11.80 -0.59 3.71
N HIS A 54 -11.73 0.75 3.81
CA HIS A 54 -10.60 1.50 4.36
C HIS A 54 -10.31 1.25 5.86
N ASN A 55 -11.32 0.94 6.68
CA ASN A 55 -11.16 0.79 8.15
C ASN A 55 -10.53 -0.52 8.61
N ARG A 56 -10.25 -1.45 7.67
CA ARG A 56 -9.80 -2.81 7.99
C ARG A 56 -8.49 -3.19 7.29
N GLN A 57 -7.84 -2.25 6.60
CA GLN A 57 -6.46 -2.46 6.15
C GLN A 57 -5.52 -2.53 7.35
N GLY A 58 -4.60 -3.50 7.33
CA GLY A 58 -3.51 -3.53 8.27
C GLY A 58 -2.52 -2.42 7.94
N ARG A 59 -1.95 -1.78 8.96
CA ARG A 59 -0.79 -0.91 8.83
C ARG A 59 0.37 -1.59 9.52
N ILE A 60 1.50 -1.68 8.85
CA ILE A 60 2.78 -1.96 9.51
C ILE A 60 3.63 -0.69 9.49
N HIS A 61 4.39 -0.52 10.56
CA HIS A 61 5.50 0.40 10.62
C HIS A 61 6.76 -0.44 10.62
N PHE A 62 7.67 -0.15 9.70
CA PHE A 62 8.96 -0.85 9.70
C PHE A 62 9.77 -0.44 10.92
N THR A 63 10.23 -1.42 11.70
CA THR A 63 11.07 -1.21 12.90
C THR A 63 12.55 -1.10 12.54
N GLU A 64 12.92 -1.47 11.33
CA GLU A 64 14.27 -1.39 10.78
C GLU A 64 14.22 -0.96 9.31
N PRO A 65 15.34 -0.44 8.74
CA PRO A 65 15.42 -0.15 7.32
C PRO A 65 15.02 -1.38 6.49
N THR A 66 13.96 -1.22 5.72
CA THR A 66 13.28 -2.34 5.05
C THR A 66 13.21 -2.08 3.56
N THR A 67 13.67 -3.04 2.79
CA THR A 67 13.65 -2.96 1.33
C THR A 67 12.29 -3.40 0.82
N VAL A 68 11.74 -2.62 -0.11
CA VAL A 68 10.53 -2.98 -0.85
C VAL A 68 10.81 -2.93 -2.34
N MET A 69 10.32 -3.92 -3.08
CA MET A 69 10.38 -3.97 -4.53
C MET A 69 9.01 -3.67 -5.12
N VAL A 70 8.93 -2.72 -6.05
CA VAL A 70 7.69 -2.37 -6.71
C VAL A 70 7.25 -3.49 -7.66
N VAL A 71 6.08 -4.07 -7.42
CA VAL A 71 5.51 -5.15 -8.25
C VAL A 71 4.36 -4.66 -9.14
N GLY A 72 3.75 -3.51 -8.81
CA GLY A 72 2.68 -2.90 -9.60
C GLY A 72 2.58 -1.40 -9.38
N LEU A 73 2.37 -0.64 -10.46
CA LEU A 73 2.23 0.82 -10.41
C LEU A 73 0.82 1.30 -10.05
N THR A 74 -0.10 0.34 -9.93
CA THR A 74 -1.45 0.56 -9.45
C THR A 74 -1.54 -0.10 -8.08
N GLY A 75 -1.81 0.69 -7.05
CA GLY A 75 -2.14 0.19 -5.71
C GLY A 75 -3.27 -0.83 -5.73
N ALA A 76 -3.40 -1.60 -4.64
CA ALA A 76 -4.55 -2.49 -4.45
C ALA A 76 -5.88 -1.76 -4.72
N GLN A 77 -6.92 -2.49 -5.14
CA GLN A 77 -8.27 -1.96 -5.29
C GLN A 77 -8.67 -1.31 -3.96
N TRP A 78 -8.61 0.02 -3.95
CA TRP A 78 -9.16 0.84 -2.88
C TRP A 78 -10.57 1.19 -3.31
N GLY A 79 -11.54 0.92 -2.43
CA GLY A 79 -12.88 1.48 -2.57
C GLY A 79 -12.80 2.98 -2.84
N SER A 80 -13.69 3.47 -3.70
CA SER A 80 -13.78 4.88 -4.08
C SER A 80 -13.83 5.77 -2.83
N TRP A 81 -12.91 6.74 -2.73
CA TRP A 81 -12.86 7.70 -1.61
C TRP A 81 -12.23 9.02 -2.03
N TYR A 82 -12.73 10.12 -1.44
CA TYR A 82 -12.24 11.50 -1.59
C TYR A 82 -10.85 11.74 -0.97
N ASN A 83 -10.41 10.87 -0.03
CA ASN A 83 -9.13 10.99 0.68
C ASN A 83 -8.18 9.82 0.43
N LYS A 84 -8.40 9.03 -0.62
CA LYS A 84 -7.46 8.00 -1.08
C LYS A 84 -6.06 8.61 -1.21
N PRO A 85 -5.04 8.15 -0.45
CA PRO A 85 -3.66 8.56 -0.70
C PRO A 85 -3.32 8.40 -2.19
N VAL A 86 -3.04 9.52 -2.83
CA VAL A 86 -2.84 9.58 -4.27
C VAL A 86 -1.54 8.85 -4.63
N GLY A 87 -1.58 8.10 -5.72
CA GLY A 87 -0.40 7.41 -6.24
C GLY A 87 0.04 6.25 -5.36
N LEU A 88 -0.86 5.37 -4.95
CA LEU A 88 -0.45 4.10 -4.37
C LEU A 88 0.24 3.19 -5.37
N VAL A 89 1.25 2.49 -4.87
CA VAL A 89 2.09 1.54 -5.59
C VAL A 89 2.09 0.22 -4.81
N ARG A 90 1.88 -0.90 -5.52
CA ARG A 90 2.02 -2.24 -4.94
C ARG A 90 3.49 -2.61 -4.89
N ALA A 91 3.94 -3.09 -3.73
CA ALA A 91 5.29 -3.55 -3.51
C ALA A 91 5.30 -4.86 -2.71
N VAL A 92 6.41 -5.57 -2.80
CA VAL A 92 6.70 -6.73 -1.94
C VAL A 92 7.86 -6.34 -1.03
N VAL A 93 7.74 -6.66 0.25
CA VAL A 93 8.85 -6.52 1.19
C VAL A 93 9.94 -7.55 0.85
N THR A 94 11.16 -7.10 0.58
CA THR A 94 12.29 -7.95 0.16
C THR A 94 13.40 -8.07 1.20
N SER A 95 13.30 -7.37 2.34
CA SER A 95 14.18 -7.56 3.50
C SER A 95 13.44 -7.26 4.81
N GLY A 96 14.02 -7.66 5.94
CA GLY A 96 13.50 -7.34 7.27
C GLY A 96 12.18 -8.04 7.64
N PRO A 97 11.44 -7.53 8.64
CA PRO A 97 10.22 -8.14 9.13
C PRO A 97 9.12 -8.06 8.07
N SER A 98 8.34 -9.14 7.95
CA SER A 98 7.32 -9.29 6.89
C SER A 98 7.88 -9.52 5.48
N LEU A 99 9.11 -10.05 5.36
CA LEU A 99 9.67 -10.52 4.09
C LEU A 99 8.64 -11.34 3.27
N GLY A 100 8.53 -11.04 1.98
CA GLY A 100 7.60 -11.68 1.06
C GLY A 100 6.17 -11.12 1.11
N ARG A 101 5.86 -10.21 2.04
CA ARG A 101 4.52 -9.64 2.17
C ARG A 101 4.24 -8.62 1.08
N GLU A 102 3.08 -8.75 0.45
CA GLU A 102 2.53 -7.70 -0.40
C GLU A 102 2.00 -6.53 0.43
N VAL A 103 2.46 -5.34 0.07
CA VAL A 103 2.10 -4.08 0.72
C VAL A 103 1.75 -3.05 -0.34
N THR A 104 1.09 -2.00 0.09
CA THR A 104 0.84 -0.82 -0.72
C THR A 104 1.45 0.40 -0.04
N VAL A 105 2.20 1.16 -0.82
CA VAL A 105 3.02 2.30 -0.37
C VAL A 105 2.63 3.51 -1.21
N THR A 106 2.67 4.71 -0.62
CA THR A 106 2.46 5.92 -1.40
C THR A 106 3.68 6.19 -2.27
N LYS A 107 3.46 6.68 -3.50
CA LYS A 107 4.54 7.09 -4.40
C LYS A 107 5.41 8.17 -3.76
N ALA A 108 4.82 9.07 -2.99
CA ALA A 108 5.56 10.09 -2.24
C ALA A 108 6.55 9.46 -1.23
N ALA A 109 6.14 8.43 -0.49
CA ALA A 109 7.04 7.74 0.43
C ALA A 109 8.18 7.01 -0.29
N LEU A 110 7.93 6.43 -1.47
CA LEU A 110 8.98 5.83 -2.30
C LEU A 110 9.95 6.87 -2.86
N LEU A 111 9.46 8.05 -3.22
CA LEU A 111 10.33 9.14 -3.72
C LEU A 111 11.12 9.83 -2.61
N ALA A 112 10.63 9.77 -1.37
CA ALA A 112 11.33 10.25 -0.19
C ALA A 112 12.33 9.23 0.37
N SER A 113 12.27 7.97 -0.08
CA SER A 113 13.19 6.91 0.31
C SER A 113 14.38 6.79 -0.65
N VAL A 114 15.37 5.99 -0.27
CA VAL A 114 16.57 5.79 -1.08
C VAL A 114 16.27 4.71 -2.12
N GLN A 115 16.36 5.06 -3.39
CA GLN A 115 16.32 4.07 -4.46
C GLN A 115 17.58 3.20 -4.35
N SER A 116 17.38 1.90 -4.16
CA SER A 116 18.43 0.92 -4.07
C SER A 116 18.64 0.29 -5.44
N HIS A 117 19.90 0.18 -5.86
CA HIS A 117 20.27 -0.62 -7.02
C HIS A 117 20.54 -2.04 -6.49
N GLY A 118 19.54 -2.91 -6.64
CA GLY A 118 19.71 -4.34 -6.48
C GLY A 118 20.47 -4.94 -7.65
#